data_AF-A0A318DBW1-F1
#
_entry.id   AF-A0A318DBW1-F1
#
_cell.length_a   1.000
_cell.length_b   1.000
_cell.length_c   1.000
_cell.angle_alpha   90.00
_cell.angle_beta   90.00
_cell.angle_gamma   90.00
#
_symmetry.space_group_name_H-M   'P 1'
#
loop_
_entity.id
_entity.type
_entity.pdbx_description
1 polymer ?
#
loop_
_entity_poly.entity_id
_entity_poly.type
_entity_poly.pdbx_seq_one_letter_code
_entity_poly.pdbx_strand_id
1 'polypeptide(L)' 'MYVCLCKAVTDKAIKKAACEGACSMRCLNKMGVATQCGKCARDAKQILRATRAELDMQLNADSGRIAIHAA' A
#
# COMPACT_ATOMS: atom_id res chain seq x y z
N MET A 1 -9.81 4.41 -8.15
CA MET A 1 -9.85 3.57 -9.38
C MET A 1 -9.97 2.09 -9.01
N TYR A 2 -10.72 1.30 -9.79
CA TYR A 2 -10.62 -0.17 -9.72
C TYR A 2 -9.30 -0.64 -10.34
N VAL A 3 -8.52 -1.37 -9.56
CA VAL A 3 -7.22 -1.92 -9.98
C VAL A 3 -7.39 -3.39 -10.37
N CYS A 4 -8.14 -4.17 -9.59
CA CYS A 4 -8.47 -5.56 -9.92
C CYS A 4 -9.95 -5.70 -10.24
N LEU A 5 -10.30 -5.82 -11.53
CA LEU A 5 -11.69 -6.02 -11.96
C LEU A 5 -12.26 -7.38 -11.54
N CYS A 6 -11.43 -8.43 -11.62
CA CYS A 6 -11.79 -9.80 -11.22
C CYS A 6 -12.31 -9.92 -9.79
N LYS A 7 -11.77 -9.10 -8.87
CA LYS A 7 -12.06 -9.16 -7.43
C LYS A 7 -12.58 -7.83 -6.87
N ALA A 8 -12.96 -6.90 -7.74
CA ALA A 8 -13.42 -5.55 -7.38
C ALA A 8 -12.51 -4.82 -6.36
N VAL A 9 -11.19 -4.94 -6.51
CA VAL A 9 -10.23 -4.25 -5.61
C VAL A 9 -9.89 -2.87 -6.16
N THR A 10 -10.02 -1.85 -5.32
CA THR A 10 -9.68 -0.46 -5.65
C THR A 10 -8.27 -0.08 -5.21
N ASP A 11 -7.73 0.98 -5.80
CA ASP A 11 -6.53 1.67 -5.34
C ASP A 11 -6.62 2.04 -3.85
N LYS A 12 -7.74 2.61 -3.40
CA LYS A 12 -7.98 2.94 -1.98
C LYS A 12 -7.85 1.74 -1.07
N ALA A 13 -8.36 0.57 -1.50
CA ALA A 13 -8.22 -0.67 -0.72
C ALA A 13 -6.76 -1.12 -0.61
N ILE A 14 -5.98 -1.00 -1.69
CA ILE A 14 -4.53 -1.32 -1.68
C ILE A 14 -3.76 -0.35 -0.77
N LYS A 15 -4.06 0.96 -0.86
CA LYS A 15 -3.44 1.98 0.00
C LYS A 15 -3.76 1.73 1.48
N LYS A 16 -5.02 1.43 1.79
CA LYS A 16 -5.45 1.06 3.15
C LYS A 16 -4.69 -0.18 3.66
N ALA A 17 -4.61 -1.24 2.86
CA ALA A 17 -3.85 -2.43 3.22
C ALA A 17 -2.37 -2.13 3.49
N ALA A 18 -1.75 -1.20 2.73
CA ALA A 18 -0.38 -0.75 2.96
C ALA A 18 -0.23 -0.03 4.31
N CYS A 19 -1.15 0.88 4.64
CA CYS A 19 -1.19 1.55 5.95
C CYS A 19 -1.40 0.55 7.11
N GLU A 20 -2.13 -0.54 6.86
CA GLU A 20 -2.33 -1.65 7.81
C GLU A 20 -1.16 -2.65 7.83
N GLY A 21 -0.06 -2.36 7.13
CA GLY A 21 1.19 -3.13 7.20
C GLY A 21 1.45 -4.08 6.03
N ALA A 22 0.60 -4.13 5.00
CA ALA A 22 0.91 -4.89 3.79
C ALA A 22 2.23 -4.40 3.17
N CYS A 23 3.15 -5.33 2.94
CA CYS A 23 4.51 -5.03 2.47
C CYS A 23 4.92 -5.78 1.20
N SER A 24 4.06 -6.66 0.68
CA SER A 24 4.36 -7.47 -0.49
C SER A 24 3.12 -7.78 -1.32
N MET A 25 3.31 -8.25 -2.56
CA MET A 25 2.22 -8.80 -3.36
C MET A 25 1.56 -9.98 -2.66
N ARG A 26 2.31 -10.81 -1.93
CA ARG A 26 1.74 -11.92 -1.16
C ARG A 26 0.71 -11.43 -0.13
N CYS A 27 0.90 -10.24 0.46
CA CYS A 27 -0.11 -9.62 1.31
C CYS A 27 -1.35 -9.22 0.51
N LEU A 28 -1.19 -8.59 -0.66
CA LEU A 28 -2.32 -8.19 -1.52
C LEU A 28 -3.06 -9.40 -2.12
N ASN A 29 -2.39 -10.52 -2.38
CA ASN A 29 -3.04 -11.74 -2.85
C ASN A 29 -4.05 -12.28 -1.81
N LYS A 30 -3.83 -12.04 -0.51
CA LYS A 30 -4.80 -12.44 0.54
C LYS A 30 -6.14 -11.73 0.44
N MET A 31 -6.18 -10.53 -0.16
CA MET A 31 -7.41 -9.80 -0.48
C MET A 31 -7.88 -10.05 -1.93
N GLY A 32 -7.33 -11.06 -2.63
CA GLY A 32 -7.74 -11.47 -3.97
C GLY A 32 -7.04 -10.75 -5.13
N VAL A 33 -6.17 -9.76 -4.87
CA VAL A 33 -5.44 -9.08 -5.95
C VAL A 33 -4.60 -10.09 -6.73
N ALA A 34 -4.70 -10.04 -8.06
CA ALA A 34 -3.95 -10.89 -8.99
C ALA A 34 -4.17 -12.42 -8.85
N THR A 35 -5.23 -12.88 -8.16
CA THR A 35 -5.50 -14.32 -7.98
C THR A 35 -6.40 -14.95 -9.05
N GLN A 36 -6.77 -14.20 -10.09
CA GLN A 36 -7.56 -14.71 -11.23
C GLN A 36 -6.80 -14.50 -12.55
N CYS A 37 -7.00 -13.38 -13.26
CA CYS A 37 -6.34 -13.17 -14.55
C CYS A 37 -4.92 -12.57 -14.45
N GLY A 38 -4.52 -12.12 -13.27
CA GLY A 38 -3.18 -11.54 -13.00
C GLY A 38 -2.89 -10.16 -13.60
N LYS A 39 -3.73 -9.64 -14.51
CA LYS A 39 -3.47 -8.39 -15.28
C LYS A 39 -3.19 -7.17 -14.40
N CYS A 40 -3.81 -7.09 -13.23
CA CYS A 40 -3.65 -5.98 -12.29
C CYS A 40 -2.34 -6.01 -11.48
N ALA A 41 -1.51 -7.06 -11.59
CA ALA A 41 -0.39 -7.29 -10.69
C ALA A 41 0.66 -6.16 -10.71
N ARG A 42 0.97 -5.61 -11.89
CA ARG A 42 1.94 -4.51 -12.01
C ARG A 42 1.42 -3.24 -11.35
N ASP A 43 0.19 -2.84 -11.66
CA ASP A 43 -0.43 -1.62 -11.11
C ASP A 43 -0.59 -1.71 -9.59
N ALA A 44 -1.06 -2.86 -9.08
CA ALA A 44 -1.17 -3.08 -7.65
C ALA A 44 0.18 -3.00 -6.93
N LYS A 45 1.24 -3.57 -7.53
CA LYS A 45 2.61 -3.49 -7.00
C LYS A 45 3.13 -2.06 -6.99
N GLN A 46 2.83 -1.26 -8.02
CA GLN A 46 3.22 0.14 -8.10
C GLN A 46 2.55 0.97 -7.00
N ILE A 47 1.23 0.82 -6.83
CA ILE A 47 0.48 1.52 -5.78
C ILE A 47 1.03 1.15 -4.40
N LEU A 48 1.24 -0.14 -4.13
CA LEU A 48 1.82 -0.59 -2.86
C LEU A 48 3.18 0.05 -2.58
N ARG A 49 4.06 0.11 -3.59
CA ARG A 49 5.40 0.70 -3.43
C ARG A 49 5.35 2.20 -3.21
N ALA A 50 4.54 2.92 -3.99
CA ALA A 50 4.38 4.36 -3.85
C ALA A 50 3.85 4.71 -2.45
N THR A 51 2.78 4.05 -2.01
CA THR A 51 2.20 4.31 -0.68
C THR A 51 3.16 3.98 0.46
N ARG A 52 3.95 2.90 0.34
CA ARG A 52 4.96 2.60 1.36
C ARG A 52 6.09 3.63 1.41
N ALA A 53 6.55 4.09 0.25
CA ALA A 53 7.55 5.17 0.20
C ALA A 53 7.02 6.47 0.82
N GLU A 54 5.75 6.81 0.59
CA GLU A 54 5.08 7.94 1.24
C GLU A 54 5.01 7.77 2.77
N LEU A 55 4.65 6.58 3.26
CA LEU A 55 4.62 6.27 4.70
C LEU A 55 6.01 6.34 5.34
N ASP A 56 7.03 5.79 4.68
CA ASP A 56 8.42 5.84 5.15
C ASP A 56 8.92 7.30 5.24
N MET A 57 8.57 8.16 4.27
CA MET A 57 8.86 9.59 4.33
C MET A 57 8.15 10.30 5.48
N GLN A 58 6.88 9.96 5.74
CA GLN A 58 6.09 10.55 6.85
C GLN A 58 6.67 10.16 8.21
N LEU A 59 7.02 8.89 8.42
CA LEU A 59 7.64 8.43 9.67
C LEU A 59 8.98 9.14 9.94
N ASN A 60 9.77 9.39 8.89
CA ASN A 60 11.03 10.12 9.01
C ASN A 60 10.80 11.61 9.31
N ALA A 61 9.77 12.24 8.74
CA ALA A 61 9.40 13.61 9.05
C ALA A 61 8.87 13.77 10.49
N ASP A 62 8.07 12.82 10.97
CA ASP A 62 7.51 12.83 12.32
C ASP A 62 8.56 12.53 13.40
N SER A 63 9.55 11.70 13.08
CA SER A 63 10.71 11.47 13.95
C SER A 63 11.47 12.77 14.27
N GLY A 64 11.52 13.71 13.33
CA GLY A 64 12.08 15.05 13.55
C GLY A 64 11.22 15.96 14.44
N ARG A 65 9.89 15.74 14.50
CA ARG A 65 8.97 16.49 15.38
C ARG A 65 8.96 16.01 16.82
N ILE A 66 9.16 14.72 17.08
CA ILE A 66 9.24 14.19 18.45
C ILE A 66 10.45 14.77 19.19
N ALA A 67 11.58 14.97 18.51
CA ALA A 67 12.79 15.53 19.11
C ALA A 67 12.66 16.98 19.61
N ILE A 68 11.73 17.78 19.05
CA ILE A 68 11.51 19.19 19.43
C ILE A 68 10.42 19.42 20.48
N HIS A 69 9.65 18.39 20.85
CA HIS A 69 8.60 18.48 21.90
C HIS A 69 8.95 17.70 23.18
N ALA A 70 10.14 17.11 23.26
CA ALA A 70 10.62 16.38 24.44
C ALA A 70 11.68 17.14 25.26
N ALA A 71 11.87 18.45 25.00
CA ALA A 71 12.78 19.33 25.73
C ALA A 71 12.00 20.34 26.59
#